data_AF-A0A9P9HX68-F1
#
_entry.id   AF-A0A9P9HX68-F1
#
_cell.length_a   1.000
_cell.length_b   1.000
_cell.length_c   1.000
_cell.angle_alpha   90.00
_cell.angle_beta   90.00
_cell.angle_gamma   90.00
#
_symmetry.space_group_name_H-M   'P 1'
#
loop_
_entity.id
_entity.type
_entity.pdbx_description
1 polymer ?
#
loop_
_entity_poly.entity_id
_entity_poly.type
_entity_poly.pdbx_seq_one_letter_code
_entity_poly.pdbx_strand_id
1 'polypeptide(L)'
;MSSRPSVVGPDSGPEAPYPLHMEGKVISGFGRGSKELGIPTANLPVDEALTPWIANIPSGVYFGYASLALPTTHPDIPSASSNAPPKSDTEDALLAAEAPANPPFHIFPMVMSIGYNPFYKNTVRSAEVHLLHKFTADFYDVPMRLLILGFIREEKDYKSLEALIEDINFDCEVAKNSLAREAWAPAKGRVIGGKDVEGKLDVQWLVRDA
;
A
#
# COMPACT_ATOMS: atom_id res chain seq x y z
N MET A 1 21.15 -19.57 -0.30
CA MET A 1 20.95 -18.23 -0.89
C MET A 1 19.80 -18.32 -1.86
N SER A 2 18.73 -17.56 -1.61
CA SER A 2 17.55 -17.51 -2.47
C SER A 2 17.94 -17.07 -3.89
N SER A 3 17.63 -17.87 -4.91
CA SER A 3 17.87 -17.57 -6.33
C SER A 3 16.88 -16.55 -6.91
N ARG A 4 16.08 -15.91 -6.05
CA ARG A 4 15.03 -14.97 -6.44
C ARG A 4 15.66 -13.64 -6.88
N PRO A 5 15.15 -13.02 -7.95
CA PRO A 5 15.67 -11.73 -8.40
C PRO A 5 15.37 -10.64 -7.37
N SER A 6 16.27 -9.67 -7.23
CA SER A 6 16.13 -8.51 -6.32
C SER A 6 15.30 -7.37 -6.92
N VAL A 7 14.92 -7.47 -8.20
CA VAL A 7 14.08 -6.56 -8.98
C VAL A 7 13.20 -7.39 -9.91
N VAL A 8 11.96 -6.98 -10.12
CA VAL A 8 11.01 -7.65 -11.04
C VAL A 8 10.39 -6.67 -12.03
N GLY A 9 9.95 -7.18 -13.19
CA GLY A 9 9.39 -6.37 -14.27
C GLY A 9 10.46 -5.64 -15.12
N PRO A 10 10.14 -5.25 -16.35
CA PRO A 10 11.10 -4.64 -17.28
C PRO A 10 11.42 -3.18 -16.90
N ASP A 11 12.54 -2.67 -17.39
CA ASP A 11 12.97 -1.30 -17.09
C ASP A 11 12.08 -0.23 -17.75
N SER A 12 11.33 -0.60 -18.79
CA SER A 12 10.37 0.26 -19.48
C SER A 12 9.12 0.59 -18.67
N GLY A 13 8.88 -0.09 -17.54
CA GLY A 13 7.72 0.14 -16.68
C GLY A 13 6.81 -1.09 -16.56
N PRO A 14 5.66 -0.94 -15.87
CA PRO A 14 4.62 -1.96 -15.81
C PRO A 14 4.11 -2.33 -17.21
N GLU A 15 3.87 -3.62 -17.46
CA GLU A 15 3.26 -4.13 -18.69
C GLU A 15 1.88 -4.73 -18.39
N ALA A 16 1.04 -4.88 -19.43
CA ALA A 16 -0.28 -5.48 -19.27
C ALA A 16 -0.19 -6.84 -18.54
N PRO A 17 -1.07 -7.09 -17.55
CA PRO A 17 -2.31 -6.36 -17.26
C PRO A 17 -2.16 -5.16 -16.31
N TYR A 18 -0.94 -4.78 -15.93
CA TYR A 18 -0.69 -3.67 -15.01
C TYR A 18 -0.70 -2.31 -15.76
N PRO A 19 -1.05 -1.20 -15.07
CA PRO A 19 -1.48 -1.13 -13.68
C PRO A 19 -2.91 -1.66 -13.46
N LEU A 20 -3.10 -2.37 -12.34
CA LEU A 20 -4.43 -2.76 -11.85
C LEU A 20 -4.85 -1.86 -10.70
N HIS A 21 -6.16 -1.66 -10.59
CA HIS A 21 -6.77 -0.73 -9.66
C HIS A 21 -7.69 -1.44 -8.67
N MET A 22 -7.62 -1.07 -7.39
CA MET A 22 -8.52 -1.56 -6.34
C MET A 22 -8.69 -0.50 -5.25
N GLU A 23 -9.90 -0.31 -4.76
CA GLU A 23 -10.16 0.61 -3.64
C GLU A 23 -11.18 0.04 -2.66
N GLY A 24 -11.17 0.58 -1.45
CA GLY A 24 -12.08 0.19 -0.39
C GLY A 24 -11.69 0.81 0.95
N LYS A 25 -12.54 0.62 1.95
CA LYS A 25 -12.17 0.95 3.33
C LYS A 25 -11.33 -0.18 3.92
N VAL A 26 -10.35 0.18 4.74
CA VAL A 26 -9.55 -0.80 5.47
C VAL A 26 -10.43 -1.51 6.49
N ILE A 27 -10.50 -2.83 6.41
CA ILE A 27 -11.28 -3.68 7.31
C ILE A 27 -10.37 -4.50 8.23
N SER A 28 -10.93 -4.94 9.35
CA SER A 28 -10.26 -5.88 10.25
C SER A 28 -10.04 -7.22 9.54
N GLY A 29 -8.82 -7.75 9.64
CA GLY A 29 -8.50 -9.11 9.24
C GLY A 29 -8.88 -10.15 10.30
N PHE A 30 -8.37 -11.37 10.13
CA PHE A 30 -8.71 -12.52 10.97
C PHE A 30 -7.73 -12.78 12.13
N GLY A 31 -7.03 -11.74 12.60
CA GLY A 31 -6.19 -11.83 13.81
C GLY A 31 -4.96 -12.75 13.69
N ARG A 32 -4.38 -12.90 12.50
CA ARG A 32 -3.21 -13.79 12.25
C ARG A 32 -1.86 -13.29 12.81
N GLY A 33 -1.87 -12.27 13.68
CA GLY A 33 -0.65 -11.81 14.35
C GLY A 33 0.37 -11.09 13.46
N SER A 34 0.03 -10.68 12.23
CA SER A 34 0.99 -9.99 11.33
C SER A 34 1.62 -8.73 11.96
N LYS A 35 0.89 -8.05 12.85
CA LYS A 35 1.40 -6.97 13.70
C LYS A 35 2.50 -7.42 14.66
N GLU A 36 2.35 -8.57 15.29
CA GLU A 36 3.35 -9.17 16.19
C GLU A 36 4.60 -9.61 15.43
N LEU A 37 4.46 -9.90 14.13
CA LEU A 37 5.57 -10.19 13.23
C LEU A 37 6.30 -8.93 12.73
N GLY A 38 5.82 -7.73 13.09
CA GLY A 38 6.35 -6.45 12.62
C GLY A 38 5.95 -6.07 11.19
N ILE A 39 5.01 -6.81 10.57
CA ILE A 39 4.59 -6.62 9.18
C ILE A 39 3.05 -6.47 9.15
N PRO A 40 2.51 -5.35 9.67
CA PRO A 40 1.06 -5.14 9.74
C PRO A 40 0.41 -5.15 8.35
N THR A 41 -0.69 -5.90 8.19
CA THR A 41 -1.45 -5.96 6.93
C THR A 41 -2.84 -5.34 7.09
N ALA A 42 -3.19 -4.43 6.18
CA ALA A 42 -4.52 -3.87 6.00
C ALA A 42 -5.32 -4.79 5.06
N ASN A 43 -6.54 -5.17 5.46
CA ASN A 43 -7.41 -5.96 4.60
C ASN A 43 -8.33 -5.02 3.82
N LEU A 44 -8.60 -5.34 2.54
CA LEU A 44 -9.63 -4.65 1.75
C LEU A 44 -10.75 -5.63 1.37
N PRO A 45 -12.00 -5.15 1.26
CA PRO A 45 -13.08 -5.94 0.72
C PRO A 45 -12.80 -6.31 -0.73
N VAL A 46 -13.05 -7.56 -1.08
CA VAL A 46 -13.05 -8.00 -2.48
C VAL A 46 -14.50 -7.98 -2.97
N ASP A 47 -14.76 -7.15 -3.98
CA ASP A 47 -16.07 -6.99 -4.59
C ASP A 47 -15.93 -7.26 -6.09
N GLU A 48 -16.53 -8.33 -6.60
CA GLU A 48 -16.46 -8.71 -8.01
C GLU A 48 -16.97 -7.62 -8.96
N ALA A 49 -17.88 -6.75 -8.52
CA ALA A 49 -18.39 -5.64 -9.32
C ALA A 49 -17.35 -4.53 -9.49
N LEU A 50 -16.48 -4.33 -8.49
CA LEU A 50 -15.47 -3.25 -8.47
C LEU A 50 -14.08 -3.74 -8.89
N THR A 51 -13.73 -4.98 -8.56
CA THR A 51 -12.44 -5.62 -8.84
C THR A 51 -12.58 -6.96 -9.54
N PRO A 52 -13.27 -7.04 -10.71
CA PRO A 52 -13.52 -8.32 -11.40
C PRO A 52 -12.24 -9.05 -11.82
N TRP A 53 -11.14 -8.32 -12.05
CA TRP A 53 -9.85 -8.87 -12.44
C TRP A 53 -9.24 -9.79 -11.37
N ILE A 54 -9.57 -9.59 -10.08
CA ILE A 54 -8.94 -10.31 -8.97
C ILE A 54 -9.27 -11.80 -8.94
N ALA A 55 -10.39 -12.19 -9.58
CA ALA A 55 -10.81 -13.57 -9.73
C ALA A 55 -9.89 -14.36 -10.69
N ASN A 56 -9.26 -13.67 -11.65
CA ASN A 56 -8.50 -14.31 -12.73
C ASN A 56 -6.99 -14.14 -12.63
N ILE A 57 -6.52 -13.36 -11.64
CA ILE A 57 -5.09 -13.13 -11.42
C ILE A 57 -4.50 -14.22 -10.51
N PRO A 58 -3.24 -14.65 -10.69
CA PRO A 58 -2.62 -15.64 -9.81
C PRO A 58 -2.66 -15.26 -8.32
N SER A 59 -2.75 -16.25 -7.44
CA SER A 59 -2.46 -16.00 -6.03
C SER A 59 -0.96 -15.74 -5.82
N GLY A 60 -0.62 -14.84 -4.92
CA GLY A 60 0.76 -14.55 -4.57
C GLY A 60 0.96 -13.12 -4.09
N VAL A 61 2.22 -12.70 -4.16
CA VAL A 61 2.67 -11.40 -3.71
C VAL A 61 2.85 -10.46 -4.89
N TYR A 62 2.23 -9.30 -4.78
CA TYR A 62 2.25 -8.19 -5.72
C TYR A 62 2.87 -6.97 -5.05
N PHE A 63 3.17 -5.96 -5.85
CA PHE A 63 3.69 -4.69 -5.36
C PHE A 63 3.15 -3.51 -6.16
N GLY A 64 3.30 -2.33 -5.59
CA GLY A 64 2.91 -1.09 -6.23
C GLY A 64 2.82 0.04 -5.24
N TYR A 65 1.81 0.89 -5.42
CA TYR A 65 1.53 1.99 -4.53
C TYR A 65 0.14 1.87 -3.94
N ALA A 66 0.01 2.28 -2.69
CA ALA A 66 -1.26 2.53 -2.04
C ALA A 66 -1.38 4.00 -1.70
N SER A 67 -2.60 4.54 -1.65
CA SER A 67 -2.86 5.82 -1.03
C SER A 67 -3.89 5.70 0.08
N LEU A 68 -3.69 6.50 1.14
CA LEU A 68 -4.57 6.58 2.30
C LEU A 68 -5.07 8.01 2.50
N ALA A 69 -6.36 8.15 2.79
CA ALA A 69 -6.99 9.40 3.21
C ALA A 69 -7.10 9.45 4.74
N LEU A 70 -5.97 9.61 5.43
CA LEU A 70 -5.93 9.58 6.90
C LEU A 70 -6.74 10.76 7.50
N PRO A 71 -7.61 10.51 8.50
CA PRO A 71 -8.38 11.57 9.15
C PRO A 71 -7.44 12.53 9.87
N THR A 72 -7.80 13.83 9.95
CA THR A 72 -7.01 14.93 10.56
C THR A 72 -6.58 14.70 12.01
N THR A 73 -7.18 13.73 12.69
CA THR A 73 -6.89 13.35 14.07
C THR A 73 -5.89 12.19 14.19
N HIS A 74 -5.50 11.54 13.10
CA HIS A 74 -4.56 10.43 13.12
C HIS A 74 -3.14 10.93 13.47
N PRO A 75 -2.39 10.27 14.38
CA PRO A 75 -1.09 10.76 14.83
C PRO A 75 -0.01 10.74 13.74
N ASP A 76 -0.14 9.84 12.76
CA ASP A 76 0.82 9.67 11.67
C ASP A 76 0.40 10.40 10.37
N ILE A 77 -0.42 11.44 10.45
CA ILE A 77 -0.71 12.22 9.24
C ILE A 77 0.59 12.81 8.71
N PRO A 78 0.88 12.61 7.42
CA PRO A 78 2.00 13.27 6.79
C PRO A 78 1.84 14.78 6.92
N SER A 79 2.68 15.41 7.75
CA SER A 79 2.79 16.86 7.76
C SER A 79 3.18 17.29 6.37
N ALA A 80 2.37 18.13 5.73
CA ALA A 80 2.78 18.85 4.54
C ALA A 80 4.06 19.63 4.91
N SER A 81 5.25 19.13 4.59
CA SER A 81 6.46 19.82 4.98
C SER A 81 6.61 21.10 4.15
N SER A 82 6.80 22.20 4.89
CA SER A 82 7.39 23.48 4.51
C SER A 82 6.80 24.24 3.32
N ASN A 83 5.68 24.93 3.54
CA ASN A 83 5.44 26.29 3.00
C ASN A 83 4.37 27.09 3.77
N ALA A 84 3.93 26.64 4.95
CA ALA A 84 3.06 27.45 5.79
C ALA A 84 3.89 28.59 6.45
N PRO A 85 3.40 29.84 6.46
CA PRO A 85 4.03 30.92 7.24
C PRO A 85 4.08 30.52 8.72
N PRO A 86 5.01 31.07 9.52
CA PRO A 86 5.04 30.82 10.95
C PRO A 86 3.69 31.21 11.55
N LYS A 87 3.04 30.25 12.22
CA LYS A 87 1.81 30.51 12.98
C LYS A 87 2.17 31.49 14.09
N SER A 88 1.52 32.65 14.10
CA SER A 88 1.63 33.63 15.17
C SER A 88 1.12 33.03 16.48
N ASP A 89 1.89 33.19 17.54
CA ASP A 89 1.60 32.74 18.91
C ASP A 89 0.45 33.56 19.55
N THR A 90 -0.76 33.40 19.03
CA THR A 90 -1.97 33.90 19.68
C THR A 90 -2.89 32.73 19.99
N GLU A 91 -3.16 32.54 21.27
CA GLU A 91 -3.98 31.47 21.87
C GLU A 91 -5.45 31.45 21.38
N ASP A 92 -5.85 32.37 20.50
CA ASP A 92 -7.19 32.48 19.89
C ASP A 92 -7.46 31.54 18.70
N ALA A 93 -6.47 30.77 18.22
CA ALA A 93 -6.64 29.88 17.06
C ALA A 93 -7.18 28.47 17.38
N LEU A 94 -7.60 28.21 18.62
CA LEU A 94 -8.11 26.89 19.07
C LEU A 94 -9.60 26.65 18.80
N LEU A 95 -10.30 27.58 18.18
CA LEU A 95 -11.70 27.41 17.77
C LEU A 95 -11.78 26.90 16.32
N ALA A 96 -11.81 25.56 16.21
CA ALA A 96 -12.42 24.76 15.14
C ALA A 96 -12.37 25.35 13.71
N ALA A 97 -11.22 25.19 13.04
CA ALA A 97 -11.29 24.94 11.61
C ALA A 97 -11.90 23.54 11.45
N GLU A 98 -13.14 23.46 10.94
CA GLU A 98 -13.73 22.20 10.55
C GLU A 98 -12.72 21.46 9.67
N ALA A 99 -12.31 20.27 10.11
CA ALA A 99 -11.44 19.42 9.31
C ALA A 99 -12.08 19.26 7.92
N PRO A 100 -11.32 19.39 6.82
CA PRO A 100 -11.88 19.21 5.49
C PRO A 100 -12.63 17.87 5.47
N ALA A 101 -13.89 17.91 5.02
CA ALA A 101 -14.77 16.75 5.03
C ALA A 101 -14.15 15.53 4.32
N ASN A 102 -13.20 15.78 3.42
CA ASN A 102 -12.40 14.78 2.72
C ASN A 102 -10.90 15.04 2.96
N PRO A 103 -10.21 14.24 3.79
CA PRO A 103 -8.76 14.34 3.92
C PRO A 103 -8.05 13.96 2.60
N PRO A 104 -6.89 14.56 2.30
CA PRO A 104 -6.15 14.26 1.07
C PRO A 104 -5.57 12.85 1.10
N PHE A 105 -5.41 12.26 -0.09
CA PHE A 105 -4.75 10.97 -0.25
C PHE A 105 -3.23 11.12 -0.26
N HIS A 106 -2.55 10.37 0.60
CA HIS A 106 -1.09 10.29 0.67
C HIS A 106 -0.60 8.95 0.12
N ILE A 107 0.44 8.97 -0.71
CA ILE A 107 0.92 7.79 -1.44
C ILE A 107 2.09 7.12 -0.69
N PHE A 108 2.02 5.80 -0.55
CA PHE A 108 3.02 4.95 0.09
C PHE A 108 3.35 3.76 -0.83
N PRO A 109 4.62 3.30 -0.88
CA PRO A 109 4.93 2.03 -1.53
C PRO A 109 4.32 0.88 -0.71
N MET A 110 3.93 -0.21 -1.39
CA MET A 110 3.29 -1.34 -0.75
C MET A 110 3.69 -2.67 -1.37
N VAL A 111 3.53 -3.73 -0.57
CA VAL A 111 3.37 -5.10 -1.06
C VAL A 111 1.95 -5.58 -0.74
N MET A 112 1.41 -6.47 -1.56
CA MET A 112 0.06 -6.98 -1.42
C MET A 112 0.07 -8.51 -1.59
N SER A 113 -0.55 -9.22 -0.67
CA SER A 113 -0.85 -10.64 -0.81
C SER A 113 -2.27 -10.80 -1.33
N ILE A 114 -2.42 -11.52 -2.44
CA ILE A 114 -3.72 -11.95 -2.96
C ILE A 114 -3.81 -13.46 -2.87
N GLY A 115 -4.82 -13.97 -2.18
CA GLY A 115 -4.98 -15.39 -1.92
C GLY A 115 -6.44 -15.80 -1.83
N TYR A 116 -6.70 -16.84 -1.08
CA TYR A 116 -8.05 -17.30 -0.76
C TYR A 116 -8.26 -17.33 0.75
N ASN A 117 -9.49 -17.01 1.18
CA ASN A 117 -9.86 -17.02 2.57
C ASN A 117 -10.18 -18.45 3.06
N PRO A 118 -9.42 -19.01 4.03
CA PRO A 118 -9.65 -20.37 4.50
C PRO A 118 -10.96 -20.55 5.28
N PHE A 119 -11.51 -19.50 5.89
CA PHE A 119 -12.78 -19.56 6.61
C PHE A 119 -13.97 -19.80 5.68
N TYR A 120 -13.85 -19.36 4.41
CA TYR A 120 -14.84 -19.61 3.36
C TYR A 120 -14.43 -20.76 2.45
N LYS A 121 -13.78 -21.80 3.01
CA LYS A 121 -13.34 -23.00 2.28
C LYS A 121 -12.49 -22.68 1.04
N ASN A 122 -11.71 -21.59 1.09
CA ASN A 122 -10.90 -21.08 -0.01
C ASN A 122 -11.70 -20.75 -1.29
N THR A 123 -12.96 -20.34 -1.17
CA THR A 123 -13.80 -19.96 -2.32
C THR A 123 -13.86 -18.46 -2.56
N VAL A 124 -13.49 -17.66 -1.55
CA VAL A 124 -13.53 -16.19 -1.59
C VAL A 124 -12.09 -15.67 -1.64
N ARG A 125 -11.80 -14.77 -2.59
CA ARG A 125 -10.49 -14.12 -2.70
C ARG A 125 -10.23 -13.22 -1.49
N SER A 126 -8.97 -13.12 -1.07
CA SER A 126 -8.51 -12.19 -0.03
C SER A 126 -7.47 -11.23 -0.60
N ALA A 127 -7.44 -10.01 -0.05
CA ALA A 127 -6.55 -8.94 -0.42
C ALA A 127 -5.97 -8.28 0.84
N GLU A 128 -4.68 -8.49 1.08
CA GLU A 128 -3.96 -8.00 2.26
C GLU A 128 -2.78 -7.12 1.84
N VAL A 129 -2.72 -5.89 2.33
CA VAL A 129 -1.75 -4.88 1.92
C VAL A 129 -0.84 -4.54 3.09
N HIS A 130 0.47 -4.63 2.89
CA HIS A 130 1.46 -4.09 3.81
C HIS A 130 2.07 -2.82 3.21
N LEU A 131 1.83 -1.68 3.86
CA LEU A 131 2.48 -0.42 3.51
C LEU A 131 3.93 -0.45 3.97
N LEU A 132 4.85 -0.04 3.09
CA LEU A 132 6.26 0.08 3.42
C LEU A 132 6.55 1.39 4.16
N HIS A 133 5.75 1.64 5.20
CA HIS A 133 5.79 2.80 6.07
C HIS A 133 5.38 2.38 7.48
N LYS A 134 6.07 2.93 8.49
CA LYS A 134 5.81 2.60 9.88
C LYS A 134 4.77 3.57 10.45
N PHE A 135 3.61 3.05 10.80
CA PHE A 135 2.57 3.77 11.52
C PHE A 135 2.66 3.48 13.02
N THR A 136 2.30 4.47 13.85
CA THR A 136 2.19 4.37 15.30
C THR A 136 0.76 4.06 15.76
N ALA A 137 -0.23 4.26 14.89
CA ALA A 137 -1.63 3.91 15.12
C ALA A 137 -2.26 3.14 13.95
N ASP A 138 -3.38 2.47 14.25
CA ASP A 138 -4.20 1.78 13.25
C ASP A 138 -5.07 2.76 12.45
N PHE A 139 -5.37 2.39 11.21
CA PHE A 139 -6.16 3.18 10.25
C PHE A 139 -7.35 2.38 9.68
N TYR A 140 -8.09 1.67 10.53
CA TYR A 140 -9.34 1.01 10.11
C TYR A 140 -10.38 2.02 9.63
N ASP A 141 -11.27 1.58 8.74
CA ASP A 141 -12.31 2.37 8.08
C ASP A 141 -11.81 3.53 7.22
N VAL A 142 -10.48 3.73 7.14
CA VAL A 142 -9.85 4.72 6.28
C VAL A 142 -9.96 4.30 4.82
N PRO A 143 -10.35 5.20 3.89
CA PRO A 143 -10.31 4.94 2.46
C PRO A 143 -8.88 4.65 1.98
N MET A 144 -8.71 3.50 1.32
CA MET A 144 -7.47 3.09 0.67
C MET A 144 -7.70 2.87 -0.83
N ARG A 145 -6.74 3.31 -1.65
CA ARG A 145 -6.69 3.03 -3.08
C ARG A 145 -5.36 2.36 -3.43
N LEU A 146 -5.38 1.41 -4.34
CA LEU A 146 -4.24 0.58 -4.73
C LEU A 146 -3.97 0.66 -6.23
N LEU A 147 -2.73 0.92 -6.58
CA LEU A 147 -2.18 0.83 -7.92
C LEU A 147 -1.19 -0.35 -7.92
N ILE A 148 -1.64 -1.51 -8.39
CA ILE A 148 -0.84 -2.73 -8.44
C ILE A 148 -0.06 -2.74 -9.74
N LEU A 149 1.27 -2.83 -9.66
CA LEU A 149 2.18 -2.62 -10.79
C LEU A 149 2.86 -3.88 -11.30
N GLY A 150 2.90 -4.93 -10.48
CA GLY A 150 3.57 -6.16 -10.87
C GLY A 150 3.46 -7.27 -9.84
N PHE A 151 3.93 -8.44 -10.25
CA PHE A 151 3.96 -9.67 -9.47
C PHE A 151 5.39 -9.98 -9.01
N ILE A 152 5.54 -10.35 -7.74
CA ILE A 152 6.83 -10.75 -7.16
C ILE A 152 6.98 -12.27 -7.21
N ARG A 153 5.98 -13.02 -6.71
CA ARG A 153 6.04 -14.48 -6.59
C ARG A 153 4.69 -15.10 -6.25
N GLU A 154 4.56 -16.40 -6.50
CA GLU A 154 3.43 -17.22 -6.04
C GLU A 154 3.38 -17.35 -4.51
N GLU A 155 2.22 -17.78 -4.01
CA GLU A 155 2.07 -18.23 -2.61
C GLU A 155 3.05 -19.38 -2.32
N LYS A 156 3.52 -19.46 -1.08
CA LYS A 156 4.45 -20.50 -0.64
C LYS A 156 4.00 -21.05 0.70
N ASP A 157 4.23 -22.34 0.86
CA ASP A 157 4.15 -22.99 2.17
C ASP A 157 5.47 -22.81 2.93
N TYR A 158 5.36 -22.48 4.21
CA TYR A 158 6.52 -22.27 5.08
C TYR A 158 6.59 -23.33 6.17
N LYS A 159 7.80 -23.83 6.40
CA LYS A 159 8.09 -24.82 7.46
C LYS A 159 8.31 -24.18 8.83
N SER A 160 8.54 -22.87 8.88
CA SER A 160 8.70 -22.11 10.11
C SER A 160 8.25 -20.66 9.93
N LEU A 161 8.01 -19.96 11.05
CA LEU A 161 7.62 -18.55 11.07
C LEU A 161 8.76 -17.66 10.58
N GLU A 162 10.00 -18.00 10.93
CA GLU A 162 11.20 -17.26 10.54
C GLU A 162 11.39 -17.27 9.03
N ALA A 163 11.15 -18.42 8.38
CA ALA A 163 11.23 -18.53 6.92
C ALA A 163 10.15 -17.67 6.22
N LEU A 164 8.95 -17.59 6.81
CA LEU A 164 7.89 -16.71 6.33
C LEU A 164 8.30 -15.23 6.45
N ILE A 165 8.80 -14.82 7.61
CA ILE A 165 9.25 -13.44 7.86
C ILE A 165 10.40 -13.07 6.92
N GLU A 166 11.37 -13.96 6.72
CA GLU A 166 12.49 -13.75 5.81
C GLU A 166 12.01 -13.50 4.37
N ASP A 167 11.10 -14.34 3.86
CA ASP A 167 10.59 -14.18 2.51
C ASP A 167 9.73 -12.92 2.36
N ILE A 168 8.92 -12.54 3.36
CA ILE A 168 8.15 -11.28 3.30
C ILE A 168 9.09 -10.06 3.32
N ASN A 169 10.11 -10.06 4.16
CA ASN A 169 11.10 -8.98 4.17
C ASN A 169 11.82 -8.88 2.82
N PHE A 170 12.14 -10.02 2.22
CA PHE A 170 12.72 -10.04 0.87
C PHE A 170 11.73 -9.50 -0.18
N ASP A 171 10.43 -9.83 -0.09
CA ASP A 171 9.40 -9.27 -0.95
C ASP A 171 9.33 -7.73 -0.84
N CYS A 172 9.42 -7.20 0.39
CA CYS A 172 9.48 -5.76 0.63
C CYS A 172 10.71 -5.11 -0.01
N GLU A 173 11.88 -5.76 0.06
CA GLU A 173 13.10 -5.26 -0.59
C GLU A 173 12.99 -5.30 -2.13
N VAL A 174 12.41 -6.38 -2.68
CA VAL A 174 12.14 -6.48 -4.13
C VAL A 174 11.22 -5.36 -4.59
N ALA A 175 10.15 -5.08 -3.83
CA ALA A 175 9.25 -3.97 -4.12
C ALA A 175 9.97 -2.62 -4.10
N LYS A 176 10.73 -2.32 -3.03
CA LYS A 176 11.52 -1.09 -2.92
C LYS A 176 12.49 -0.90 -4.08
N ASN A 177 13.18 -1.96 -4.49
CA ASN A 177 14.15 -1.90 -5.58
C ASN A 177 13.46 -1.74 -6.93
N SER A 178 12.36 -2.46 -7.17
CA SER A 178 11.61 -2.39 -8.43
C SER A 178 10.95 -1.02 -8.63
N LEU A 179 10.40 -0.44 -7.57
CA LEU A 179 9.76 0.89 -7.55
C LEU A 179 10.76 2.05 -7.59
N ALA A 180 12.05 1.79 -7.38
CA ALA A 180 13.10 2.82 -7.42
C ALA A 180 13.60 3.16 -8.83
N ARG A 181 12.91 2.69 -9.88
CA ARG A 181 13.28 2.91 -11.28
C ARG A 181 12.41 3.99 -11.88
N GLU A 182 12.96 4.74 -12.83
CA GLU A 182 12.31 5.92 -13.43
C GLU A 182 10.88 5.62 -13.95
N ALA A 183 10.69 4.53 -14.70
CA ALA A 183 9.37 4.17 -15.24
C ALA A 183 8.39 3.59 -14.21
N TRP A 184 8.86 3.30 -13.00
CA TRP A 184 8.11 2.66 -11.92
C TRP A 184 7.83 3.59 -10.75
N ALA A 185 8.57 4.70 -10.64
CA ALA A 185 8.39 5.70 -9.61
C ALA A 185 7.47 6.84 -10.09
N PRO A 186 6.68 7.45 -9.21
CA PRO A 186 6.02 8.72 -9.47
C PRO A 186 7.01 9.88 -9.51
N ALA A 187 6.53 11.07 -9.89
CA ALA A 187 7.30 12.30 -9.77
C ALA A 187 7.85 12.50 -8.34
N LYS A 188 8.99 13.18 -8.26
CA LYS A 188 9.71 13.42 -7.01
C LYS A 188 8.83 14.09 -5.95
N GLY A 189 8.97 13.67 -4.68
CA GLY A 189 8.22 14.23 -3.56
C GLY A 189 6.75 13.78 -3.44
N ARG A 190 6.27 12.89 -4.32
CA ARG A 190 4.89 12.38 -4.27
C ARG A 190 4.68 11.20 -3.33
N VAL A 191 5.74 10.47 -2.99
CA VAL A 191 5.69 9.20 -2.24
C VAL A 191 6.33 9.38 -0.87
N ILE A 192 5.67 8.86 0.17
CA ILE A 192 6.17 8.84 1.54
C ILE A 192 6.79 7.47 1.82
N GLY A 193 8.02 7.45 2.36
CA GLY A 193 8.75 6.22 2.68
C GLY A 193 9.36 5.51 1.46
N GLY A 194 9.19 6.04 0.25
CA GLY A 194 9.84 5.55 -0.97
C GLY A 194 11.23 6.14 -1.21
N LYS A 195 11.97 5.59 -2.19
CA LYS A 195 13.20 6.24 -2.67
C LYS A 195 12.84 7.51 -3.44
N ASP A 196 13.68 8.53 -3.26
CA ASP A 196 13.52 9.83 -3.89
C ASP A 196 14.02 9.77 -5.35
N VAL A 197 13.12 9.43 -6.27
CA VAL A 197 13.40 9.21 -7.69
C VAL A 197 12.57 10.19 -8.51
N GLU A 198 13.17 10.81 -9.52
CA GLU A 198 12.43 11.58 -10.53
C GLU A 198 11.76 10.61 -11.50
N GLY A 199 10.58 10.13 -11.13
CA GLY A 199 9.88 9.09 -11.86
C GLY A 199 8.83 9.60 -12.86
N LYS A 200 8.41 8.71 -13.75
CA LYS A 200 7.45 8.97 -14.85
C LYS A 200 6.13 8.23 -14.71
N LEU A 201 5.96 7.41 -13.68
CA LEU A 201 4.72 6.65 -13.46
C LEU A 201 3.57 7.60 -13.15
N ASP A 202 2.48 7.47 -13.91
CA ASP A 202 1.23 8.16 -13.61
C ASP A 202 0.55 7.52 -12.37
N VAL A 203 0.25 8.36 -11.39
CA VAL A 203 -0.42 7.99 -10.14
C VAL A 203 -1.67 8.82 -9.86
N GLN A 204 -2.21 9.51 -10.86
CA GLN A 204 -3.41 10.35 -10.68
C GLN A 204 -4.61 9.55 -10.15
N TRP A 205 -4.74 8.28 -10.56
CA TRP A 205 -5.80 7.42 -10.05
C TRP A 205 -5.79 7.28 -8.52
N LEU A 206 -4.62 7.28 -7.87
CA LEU A 206 -4.50 7.16 -6.41
C LEU A 206 -5.01 8.39 -5.65
N VAL A 207 -4.96 9.57 -6.26
CA VAL A 207 -5.25 10.86 -5.61
C VAL A 207 -6.42 11.60 -6.23
N ARG A 208 -7.18 10.96 -7.13
CA ARG A 208 -8.35 11.55 -7.78
C ARG A 208 -9.40 12.02 -6.75
N ASP A 209 -10.18 13.02 -7.11
CA ASP A 209 -11.34 13.40 -6.31
C ASP A 209 -12.34 12.23 -6.21
N ALA A 210 -13.09 12.19 -5.11
CA ALA A 210 -14.08 11.14 -4.82
C ALA A 210 -15.33 11.26 -5.70
#